data_AF-A0A1E3QKT7-F1
#
_entry.id   AF-A0A1E3QKT7-F1
#
_cell.length_a   1.000
_cell.length_b   1.000
_cell.length_c   1.000
_cell.angle_alpha   90.00
_cell.angle_beta   90.00
_cell.angle_gamma   90.00
#
_symmetry.space_group_name_H-M   'P 1'
#
loop_
_entity.id
_entity.type
_entity.pdbx_description
1 polymer ?
#
loop_
_entity_poly.entity_id
_entity_poly.type
_entity_poly.pdbx_seq_one_letter_code
_entity_poly.pdbx_strand_id
1 'polypeptide(L)'
;MTVALAQRNIRELDATDDDILLVNQLKAKMHAADAAWNAESNFDQEKDRDVFRQYETACDLVKTFYKEQHTKQTVEFNIKVREGLAKTKRDSMSVWDALIKLDGLVDDSDPDTELSQIEHALQTAEAMRRDGKPRWMQLTGLIHDMGKMLYFYDADGQWDVVGDTFPVGCKYSDKIVYPDTFVDNPDYCHPVYSTELGIYEKHCGLDNVMLSWGHDEYLYHLAKEQSTLPEESLAMIRFHSFYPWHSEGAYSYLMNGEKDERAMKAVLAFNPYDLYSKNDERCDVAKLKDYYCELIDEFFPNKLVQF
;
A
#
# COMPACT_ATOMS: atom_id res chain seq x y z
N MET A 1 62.06 -17.41 -8.29
CA MET A 1 60.76 -17.58 -7.61
C MET A 1 60.04 -16.25 -7.33
N THR A 2 60.70 -15.09 -7.48
CA THR A 2 60.23 -13.78 -7.01
C THR A 2 59.29 -13.03 -7.96
N VAL A 3 59.38 -13.25 -9.28
CA VAL A 3 58.56 -12.52 -10.28
C VAL A 3 57.12 -13.05 -10.37
N ALA A 4 56.93 -14.37 -10.26
CA ALA A 4 55.61 -14.99 -10.33
C ALA A 4 54.73 -14.65 -9.11
N LEU A 5 55.34 -14.51 -7.92
CA LEU A 5 54.66 -14.05 -6.70
C LEU A 5 54.22 -12.59 -6.82
N ALA A 6 55.07 -11.71 -7.37
CA ALA A 6 54.73 -10.31 -7.60
C ALA A 6 53.60 -10.15 -8.65
N GLN A 7 53.65 -10.91 -9.75
CA GLN A 7 52.58 -10.90 -10.76
C GLN A 7 51.25 -11.45 -10.25
N ARG A 8 51.29 -12.41 -9.33
CA ARG A 8 50.08 -12.94 -8.67
C ARG A 8 49.47 -11.91 -7.72
N ASN A 9 50.30 -11.23 -6.93
CA ASN A 9 49.84 -10.17 -6.01
C ASN A 9 49.26 -8.96 -6.76
N ILE A 10 49.82 -8.58 -7.92
CA ILE A 10 49.27 -7.49 -8.75
C ILE A 10 47.89 -7.87 -9.29
N ARG A 11 47.72 -9.10 -9.80
CA ARG A 11 46.41 -9.57 -10.29
C ARG A 11 45.34 -9.66 -9.19
N GLU A 12 45.74 -10.03 -7.97
CA GLU A 12 44.84 -10.06 -6.81
C GLU A 12 44.44 -8.65 -6.36
N LEU A 13 45.34 -7.67 -6.45
CA LEU A 13 45.04 -6.25 -6.21
C LEU A 13 44.11 -5.67 -7.28
N ASP A 14 44.39 -5.92 -8.56
CA ASP A 14 43.56 -5.44 -9.68
C ASP A 14 42.12 -6.01 -9.59
N ALA A 15 41.97 -7.30 -9.24
CA ALA A 15 40.66 -7.91 -9.03
C ALA A 15 39.90 -7.30 -7.83
N THR A 16 40.62 -6.94 -6.77
CA THR A 16 40.01 -6.28 -5.60
C THR A 16 39.55 -4.86 -5.94
N ASP A 17 40.31 -4.14 -6.77
CA ASP A 17 39.94 -2.79 -7.24
C ASP A 17 38.72 -2.84 -8.18
N ASP A 18 38.64 -3.83 -9.07
CA ASP A 18 37.47 -4.07 -9.92
C ASP A 18 36.20 -4.39 -9.11
N ASP A 19 36.32 -5.23 -8.06
CA ASP A 19 35.22 -5.55 -7.15
C ASP A 19 34.75 -4.30 -6.37
N ILE A 20 35.68 -3.47 -5.91
CA ILE A 20 35.35 -2.19 -5.23
C ILE A 20 34.63 -1.25 -6.19
N LEU A 21 35.09 -1.15 -7.44
CA LEU A 21 34.45 -0.32 -8.47
C LEU A 21 33.02 -0.81 -8.75
N LEU A 22 32.82 -2.13 -8.87
CA LEU A 22 31.50 -2.72 -9.07
C LEU A 22 30.56 -2.42 -7.89
N VAL A 23 31.03 -2.61 -6.65
CA VAL A 23 30.24 -2.28 -5.45
C VAL A 23 29.87 -0.80 -5.41
N ASN A 24 30.78 0.10 -5.78
CA ASN A 24 30.49 1.53 -5.83
C ASN A 24 29.48 1.88 -6.94
N GLN A 25 29.55 1.24 -8.10
CA GLN A 25 28.56 1.39 -9.17
C GLN A 25 27.18 0.87 -8.77
N LEU A 26 27.13 -0.28 -8.09
CA LEU A 26 25.89 -0.84 -7.56
C LEU A 26 25.28 0.08 -6.50
N LYS A 27 26.08 0.56 -5.55
CA LYS A 27 25.65 1.56 -4.55
C LYS A 27 25.14 2.83 -5.21
N ALA A 28 25.84 3.36 -6.22
CA ALA A 28 25.38 4.55 -6.94
C ALA A 28 24.05 4.33 -7.67
N LYS A 29 23.86 3.15 -8.30
CA LYS A 29 22.58 2.77 -8.92
C LYS A 29 21.46 2.61 -7.89
N MET A 30 21.75 1.99 -6.74
CA MET A 30 20.79 1.88 -5.63
C MET A 30 20.43 3.25 -5.07
N HIS A 31 21.41 4.14 -4.84
CA HIS A 31 21.16 5.50 -4.39
C HIS A 31 20.37 6.33 -5.41
N ALA A 32 20.65 6.17 -6.71
CA ALA A 32 19.88 6.84 -7.76
C ALA A 32 18.44 6.31 -7.85
N ALA A 33 18.25 4.99 -7.69
CA ALA A 33 16.92 4.39 -7.61
C ALA A 33 16.15 4.89 -6.37
N ASP A 34 16.81 4.94 -5.21
CA ASP A 34 16.24 5.46 -3.96
C ASP A 34 15.88 6.95 -4.07
N ALA A 35 16.73 7.75 -4.69
CA ALA A 35 16.44 9.16 -4.95
C ALA A 35 15.28 9.36 -5.93
N ALA A 36 15.05 8.42 -6.86
CA ALA A 36 14.03 8.57 -7.89
C ALA A 36 12.61 8.35 -7.37
N TRP A 37 12.37 7.33 -6.52
CA TRP A 37 11.03 7.09 -5.99
C TRP A 37 10.73 7.96 -4.77
N ASN A 38 11.71 8.17 -3.88
CA ASN A 38 11.52 8.91 -2.63
C ASN A 38 11.73 10.43 -2.76
N ALA A 39 11.82 10.96 -3.98
CA ALA A 39 11.81 12.41 -4.21
C ALA A 39 10.51 13.02 -3.67
N GLU A 40 10.55 14.25 -3.19
CA GLU A 40 9.33 14.96 -2.79
C GLU A 40 8.39 15.15 -3.99
N SER A 41 7.09 15.11 -3.72
CA SER A 41 6.07 15.40 -4.72
C SER A 41 6.07 16.89 -5.06
N ASN A 42 5.93 17.20 -6.35
CA ASN A 42 5.80 18.58 -6.83
C ASN A 42 4.36 18.92 -7.20
N PHE A 43 3.55 17.92 -7.56
CA PHE A 43 2.19 18.16 -8.06
C PHE A 43 1.22 18.74 -7.00
N ASP A 44 1.44 18.46 -5.71
CA ASP A 44 0.55 18.82 -4.62
C ASP A 44 0.96 20.11 -3.89
N GLN A 45 2.03 20.78 -4.31
CA GLN A 45 2.57 21.96 -3.62
C GLN A 45 1.57 23.14 -3.55
N GLU A 46 0.66 23.22 -4.51
CA GLU A 46 -0.39 24.25 -4.57
C GLU A 46 -1.75 23.76 -4.06
N LYS A 47 -1.85 22.49 -3.63
CA LYS A 47 -3.10 21.93 -3.12
C LYS A 47 -3.33 22.40 -1.69
N ASP A 48 -4.55 22.86 -1.43
CA ASP A 48 -4.99 23.10 -0.05
C ASP A 48 -5.16 21.74 0.64
N ARG A 49 -4.31 21.44 1.63
CA ARG A 49 -4.35 20.17 2.34
C ARG A 49 -5.47 20.12 3.37
N ASP A 50 -5.97 21.27 3.81
CA ASP A 50 -6.98 21.39 4.86
C ASP A 50 -8.40 21.00 4.38
N VAL A 51 -8.61 20.81 3.08
CA VAL A 51 -9.92 20.42 2.53
C VAL A 51 -10.10 18.90 2.37
N PHE A 52 -9.05 18.11 2.58
CA PHE A 52 -9.09 16.65 2.44
C PHE A 52 -9.29 15.97 3.79
N ARG A 53 -9.88 14.77 3.79
CA ARG A 53 -10.08 13.89 4.96
C ARG A 53 -10.79 14.57 6.13
N GLN A 54 -11.82 15.37 5.83
CA GLN A 54 -12.58 16.12 6.83
C GLN A 54 -13.65 15.26 7.52
N TYR A 55 -13.24 14.37 8.42
CA TYR A 55 -14.12 13.43 9.12
C TYR A 55 -15.09 14.09 10.11
N GLU A 56 -14.75 15.22 10.72
CA GLU A 56 -15.66 15.94 11.62
C GLU A 56 -16.95 16.36 10.89
N THR A 57 -16.80 16.82 9.65
CA THR A 57 -17.89 17.30 8.78
C THR A 57 -18.35 16.28 7.74
N ALA A 58 -17.79 15.06 7.73
CA ALA A 58 -18.18 14.01 6.82
C ALA A 58 -19.65 13.61 6.99
N CYS A 59 -20.26 13.10 5.92
CA CYS A 59 -21.65 12.68 5.89
C CYS A 59 -21.90 11.44 6.78
N ASP A 60 -23.18 11.20 7.09
CA ASP A 60 -23.58 10.09 7.97
C ASP A 60 -23.24 8.71 7.39
N LEU A 61 -23.10 8.60 6.06
CA LEU A 61 -22.70 7.36 5.38
C LEU A 61 -21.29 6.94 5.81
N VAL A 62 -20.30 7.85 5.70
CA VAL A 62 -18.91 7.61 6.13
C VAL A 62 -18.84 7.28 7.62
N LYS A 63 -19.58 8.01 8.46
CA LYS A 63 -19.63 7.75 9.91
C LYS A 63 -20.22 6.37 10.24
N THR A 64 -21.27 5.97 9.53
CA THR A 64 -21.91 4.66 9.69
C THR A 64 -21.00 3.55 9.21
N PHE A 65 -20.31 3.76 8.07
CA PHE A 65 -19.32 2.84 7.53
C PHE A 65 -18.22 2.53 8.56
N TYR A 66 -17.54 3.55 9.08
CA TYR A 66 -16.44 3.33 10.03
C TYR A 66 -16.94 2.72 11.33
N LYS A 67 -18.12 3.11 11.82
CA LYS A 67 -18.71 2.44 12.98
C LYS A 67 -18.92 0.95 12.73
N GLU A 68 -19.42 0.56 11.56
CA GLU A 68 -19.62 -0.83 11.19
C GLU A 68 -18.29 -1.60 11.09
N GLN A 69 -17.31 -1.05 10.37
CA GLN A 69 -15.96 -1.60 10.25
C GLN A 69 -15.34 -1.83 11.63
N HIS A 70 -15.37 -0.80 12.48
CA HIS A 70 -14.81 -0.86 13.81
C HIS A 70 -15.50 -1.87 14.70
N THR A 71 -16.80 -2.08 14.55
CA THR A 71 -17.56 -3.07 15.32
C THR A 71 -17.21 -4.50 14.91
N LYS A 72 -16.97 -4.74 13.61
CA LYS A 72 -16.90 -6.08 13.03
C LYS A 72 -15.49 -6.60 12.76
N GLN A 73 -14.50 -5.73 12.61
CA GLN A 73 -13.10 -6.12 12.44
C GLN A 73 -12.50 -6.60 13.76
N THR A 74 -12.65 -7.90 14.02
CA THR A 74 -12.08 -8.60 15.19
C THR A 74 -10.89 -9.47 14.79
N VAL A 75 -10.12 -9.94 15.77
CA VAL A 75 -9.09 -10.97 15.59
C VAL A 75 -9.68 -12.22 14.97
N GLU A 76 -10.83 -12.69 15.46
CA GLU A 76 -11.51 -13.88 14.96
C GLU A 76 -11.88 -13.74 13.48
N PHE A 77 -12.48 -12.60 13.10
CA PHE A 77 -12.81 -12.31 11.71
C PHE A 77 -11.57 -12.31 10.82
N ASN A 78 -10.52 -11.62 11.25
CA ASN A 78 -9.29 -11.47 10.47
C ASN A 78 -8.53 -12.79 10.24
N ILE A 79 -8.55 -13.69 11.24
CA ILE A 79 -8.01 -15.05 11.08
C ILE A 79 -8.85 -15.82 10.05
N LYS A 80 -10.17 -15.83 10.22
CA LYS A 80 -11.09 -16.59 9.36
C LYS A 80 -10.98 -16.18 7.89
N VAL A 81 -10.97 -14.88 7.59
CA VAL A 81 -10.94 -14.39 6.21
C VAL A 81 -9.61 -14.69 5.52
N ARG A 82 -8.48 -14.60 6.24
CA ARG A 82 -7.15 -14.94 5.72
C ARG A 82 -6.99 -16.45 5.47
N GLU A 83 -7.54 -17.29 6.34
CA GLU A 83 -7.61 -18.74 6.08
C GLU A 83 -8.48 -19.09 4.87
N GLY A 84 -9.50 -18.29 4.60
CA GLY A 84 -10.37 -18.40 3.43
C GLY A 84 -9.66 -17.98 2.13
N LEU A 85 -8.92 -16.87 2.15
CA LEU A 85 -8.16 -16.37 1.00
C LEU A 85 -7.29 -17.46 0.36
N ALA A 86 -6.52 -18.19 1.18
CA ALA A 86 -5.60 -19.22 0.69
C ALA A 86 -6.28 -20.42 0.00
N LYS A 87 -7.61 -20.57 0.15
CA LYS A 87 -8.38 -21.73 -0.33
C LYS A 87 -9.30 -21.40 -1.50
N THR A 88 -9.56 -20.13 -1.76
CA THR A 88 -10.55 -19.68 -2.74
C THR A 88 -9.87 -19.16 -4.01
N LYS A 89 -10.30 -19.66 -5.17
CA LYS A 89 -10.03 -19.04 -6.47
C LYS A 89 -11.31 -18.35 -6.91
N ARG A 90 -11.26 -17.06 -7.22
CA ARG A 90 -12.45 -16.26 -7.51
C ARG A 90 -12.60 -16.04 -9.00
N ASP A 91 -11.58 -15.43 -9.61
CA ASP A 91 -11.66 -14.96 -10.99
C ASP A 91 -10.28 -14.89 -11.64
N SER A 92 -10.25 -14.73 -12.95
CA SER A 92 -9.02 -14.60 -13.73
C SER A 92 -9.20 -13.60 -14.85
N MET A 93 -8.58 -12.43 -14.73
CA MET A 93 -8.67 -11.36 -15.72
C MET A 93 -7.39 -10.54 -15.80
N SER A 94 -7.27 -9.68 -16.82
CA SER A 94 -6.16 -8.72 -16.87
C SER A 94 -6.34 -7.64 -15.80
N VAL A 95 -5.23 -7.01 -15.37
CA VAL A 95 -5.29 -5.85 -14.45
C VAL A 95 -6.19 -4.76 -15.03
N TRP A 96 -6.10 -4.50 -16.34
CA TRP A 96 -6.94 -3.48 -16.98
C TRP A 96 -8.44 -3.82 -16.91
N ASP A 97 -8.81 -5.08 -17.13
CA ASP A 97 -10.21 -5.51 -17.01
C ASP A 97 -10.70 -5.44 -15.56
N ALA A 98 -9.83 -5.70 -14.58
CA ALA A 98 -10.16 -5.52 -13.17
C ALA A 98 -10.42 -4.04 -12.84
N LEU A 99 -9.60 -3.11 -13.34
CA LEU A 99 -9.82 -1.67 -13.19
C LEU A 99 -11.16 -1.21 -13.82
N ILE A 100 -11.52 -1.77 -14.97
CA ILE A 100 -12.83 -1.50 -15.59
C ILE A 100 -13.98 -2.07 -14.76
N LYS A 101 -13.81 -3.26 -14.17
CA LYS A 101 -14.83 -3.87 -13.31
C LYS A 101 -15.02 -3.11 -12.00
N LEU A 102 -13.94 -2.56 -11.43
CA LEU A 102 -13.96 -1.70 -10.24
C LEU A 102 -14.78 -0.43 -10.40
N ASP A 103 -14.96 0.04 -11.64
CA ASP A 103 -15.81 1.20 -11.93
C ASP A 103 -17.27 1.03 -11.49
N GLY A 104 -17.70 -0.22 -11.24
CA GLY A 104 -19.01 -0.53 -10.66
C GLY A 104 -19.13 -0.34 -9.13
N LEU A 105 -18.05 0.02 -8.44
CA LEU A 105 -18.01 0.25 -6.98
C LEU A 105 -17.92 1.75 -6.68
N VAL A 106 -18.76 2.22 -5.75
CA VAL A 106 -18.65 3.53 -5.10
C VAL A 106 -18.14 3.30 -3.67
N ASP A 107 -17.08 4.00 -3.27
CA ASP A 107 -16.42 3.82 -1.97
C ASP A 107 -17.15 4.61 -0.86
N ASP A 108 -17.83 3.92 0.04
CA ASP A 108 -18.62 4.54 1.12
C ASP A 108 -17.75 5.10 2.26
N SER A 109 -16.44 4.82 2.27
CA SER A 109 -15.50 5.26 3.32
C SER A 109 -14.83 6.60 3.02
N ASP A 110 -14.82 7.02 1.75
CA ASP A 110 -14.10 8.19 1.27
C ASP A 110 -14.93 9.47 1.47
N PRO A 111 -14.47 10.44 2.29
CA PRO A 111 -15.17 11.70 2.45
C PRO A 111 -14.92 12.69 1.30
N ASP A 112 -13.93 12.42 0.43
CA ASP A 112 -13.35 13.41 -0.48
C ASP A 112 -13.85 13.32 -1.92
N THR A 113 -14.50 12.23 -2.35
CA THR A 113 -14.86 12.08 -3.76
C THR A 113 -16.00 11.11 -4.08
N GLU A 114 -16.72 11.39 -5.19
CA GLU A 114 -17.63 10.47 -5.88
C GLU A 114 -17.03 9.97 -7.21
N LEU A 115 -15.70 10.07 -7.37
CA LEU A 115 -15.02 9.65 -8.59
C LEU A 115 -15.22 8.16 -8.86
N SER A 116 -15.25 7.87 -10.15
CA SER A 116 -15.14 6.51 -10.64
C SER A 116 -13.79 5.92 -10.22
N GLN A 117 -13.75 4.63 -9.85
CA GLN A 117 -12.52 4.01 -9.34
C GLN A 117 -11.40 4.01 -10.39
N ILE A 118 -11.75 3.88 -11.69
CA ILE A 118 -10.74 3.97 -12.76
C ILE A 118 -10.24 5.41 -12.98
N GLU A 119 -11.10 6.42 -12.77
CA GLU A 119 -10.66 7.82 -12.80
C GLU A 119 -9.66 8.09 -11.67
N HIS A 120 -9.96 7.67 -10.43
CA HIS A 120 -9.04 7.80 -9.27
C HIS A 120 -7.69 7.10 -9.51
N ALA A 121 -7.73 5.85 -9.97
CA ALA A 121 -6.53 5.07 -10.28
C ALA A 121 -5.65 5.77 -11.34
N LEU A 122 -6.26 6.30 -12.41
CA LEU A 122 -5.53 7.02 -13.46
C LEU A 122 -5.02 8.37 -13.00
N GLN A 123 -5.75 9.11 -12.17
CA GLN A 123 -5.30 10.39 -11.61
C GLN A 123 -4.07 10.21 -10.73
N THR A 124 -4.10 9.20 -9.85
CA THR A 124 -2.97 8.84 -8.99
C THR A 124 -1.75 8.48 -9.84
N ALA A 125 -1.93 7.60 -10.83
CA ALA A 125 -0.85 7.14 -11.70
C ALA A 125 -0.28 8.25 -12.60
N GLU A 126 -1.13 9.12 -13.14
CA GLU A 126 -0.71 10.24 -13.99
C GLU A 126 0.00 11.32 -13.17
N ALA A 127 -0.43 11.58 -11.93
CA ALA A 127 0.28 12.50 -11.03
C ALA A 127 1.72 12.04 -10.77
N MET A 128 1.90 10.76 -10.47
CA MET A 128 3.23 10.15 -10.34
C MET A 128 4.04 10.21 -11.63
N ARG A 129 3.41 9.98 -12.78
CA ARG A 129 4.06 10.06 -14.09
C ARG A 129 4.53 11.48 -14.40
N ARG A 130 3.72 12.50 -14.12
CA ARG A 130 4.07 13.93 -14.30
C ARG A 130 5.24 14.35 -13.42
N ASP A 131 5.31 13.83 -12.20
CA ASP A 131 6.44 14.04 -11.28
C ASP A 131 7.68 13.20 -11.62
N GLY A 132 7.66 12.43 -12.71
CA GLY A 132 8.81 11.65 -13.17
C GLY A 132 9.15 10.45 -12.29
N LYS A 133 8.17 9.95 -11.52
CA LYS A 133 8.35 8.76 -10.67
C LYS A 133 8.68 7.52 -11.52
N PRO A 134 9.42 6.54 -10.96
CA PRO A 134 9.74 5.31 -11.69
C PRO A 134 8.49 4.59 -12.20
N ARG A 135 8.63 3.87 -13.32
CA ARG A 135 7.54 3.13 -13.96
C ARG A 135 6.79 2.20 -13.01
N TRP A 136 7.51 1.46 -12.17
CA TRP A 136 6.89 0.59 -11.17
C TRP A 136 5.99 1.37 -10.20
N MET A 137 6.37 2.60 -9.81
CA MET A 137 5.61 3.42 -8.88
C MET A 137 4.35 4.00 -9.55
N GLN A 138 4.45 4.36 -10.83
CA GLN A 138 3.26 4.73 -11.62
C GLN A 138 2.27 3.57 -11.71
N LEU A 139 2.76 2.33 -11.85
CA LEU A 139 1.90 1.15 -11.80
C LEU A 139 1.32 0.95 -10.40
N THR A 140 2.11 1.14 -9.33
CA THR A 140 1.61 1.13 -7.95
C THR A 140 0.43 2.09 -7.78
N GLY A 141 0.56 3.33 -8.29
CA GLY A 141 -0.53 4.31 -8.32
C GLY A 141 -1.76 3.82 -9.07
N LEU A 142 -1.58 3.15 -10.21
CA LEU A 142 -2.69 2.61 -10.99
C LEU A 142 -3.43 1.47 -10.25
N ILE A 143 -2.71 0.62 -9.52
CA ILE A 143 -3.29 -0.61 -8.99
C ILE A 143 -3.58 -0.58 -7.49
N HIS A 144 -3.16 0.43 -6.72
CA HIS A 144 -3.23 0.41 -5.25
C HIS A 144 -4.62 0.00 -4.69
N ASP A 145 -5.68 0.49 -5.34
CA ASP A 145 -7.07 0.19 -4.99
C ASP A 145 -7.64 -1.06 -5.66
N MET A 146 -6.85 -1.79 -6.46
CA MET A 146 -7.32 -2.97 -7.19
C MET A 146 -7.81 -4.08 -6.23
N GLY A 147 -7.34 -4.08 -4.98
CA GLY A 147 -7.81 -5.00 -3.95
C GLY A 147 -9.30 -4.84 -3.61
N LYS A 148 -9.92 -3.71 -3.96
CA LYS A 148 -11.37 -3.49 -3.80
C LYS A 148 -12.22 -4.46 -4.62
N MET A 149 -11.60 -5.21 -5.52
CA MET A 149 -12.23 -6.34 -6.22
C MET A 149 -12.85 -7.37 -5.28
N LEU A 150 -12.41 -7.46 -4.01
CA LEU A 150 -13.06 -8.23 -2.95
C LEU A 150 -14.57 -7.98 -2.87
N TYR A 151 -15.02 -6.74 -3.12
CA TYR A 151 -16.42 -6.35 -3.13
C TYR A 151 -17.29 -7.21 -4.05
N PHE A 152 -16.74 -7.66 -5.19
CA PHE A 152 -17.47 -8.48 -6.17
C PHE A 152 -17.46 -9.98 -5.86
N TYR A 153 -16.88 -10.39 -4.72
CA TYR A 153 -16.63 -11.78 -4.39
C TYR A 153 -17.21 -12.16 -3.02
N ASP A 154 -16.38 -12.20 -1.99
CA ASP A 154 -16.71 -12.80 -0.69
C ASP A 154 -16.95 -11.75 0.41
N ALA A 155 -16.99 -10.47 0.05
CA ALA A 155 -17.17 -9.39 1.01
C ALA A 155 -18.56 -9.43 1.64
N ASP A 156 -18.62 -9.31 2.97
CA ASP A 156 -19.88 -9.19 3.72
C ASP A 156 -20.43 -7.75 3.69
N GLY A 157 -19.62 -6.78 3.25
CA GLY A 157 -20.03 -5.39 3.00
C GLY A 157 -18.88 -4.58 2.40
N GLN A 158 -18.96 -3.24 2.44
CA GLN A 158 -17.77 -2.43 2.13
C GLN A 158 -16.78 -2.41 3.31
N TRP A 159 -17.27 -2.63 4.54
CA TRP A 159 -16.50 -2.51 5.79
C TRP A 159 -15.33 -3.50 5.91
N ASP A 160 -15.37 -4.61 5.16
CA ASP A 160 -14.29 -5.59 5.04
C ASP A 160 -13.52 -5.48 3.71
N VAL A 161 -13.64 -4.34 3.03
CA VAL A 161 -12.98 -4.06 1.74
C VAL A 161 -12.21 -2.73 1.77
N VAL A 162 -12.88 -1.62 2.09
CA VAL A 162 -12.34 -0.26 1.98
C VAL A 162 -12.06 0.38 3.35
N GLY A 163 -11.61 1.63 3.36
CA GLY A 163 -11.41 2.44 4.57
C GLY A 163 -10.05 2.29 5.23
N ASP A 164 -9.73 3.25 6.11
CA ASP A 164 -8.50 3.25 6.90
C ASP A 164 -8.33 1.93 7.67
N THR A 165 -7.10 1.42 7.73
CA THR A 165 -6.75 0.17 8.42
C THR A 165 -6.15 0.41 9.80
N PHE A 166 -6.28 -0.59 10.66
CA PHE A 166 -5.72 -0.58 12.02
C PHE A 166 -5.32 -1.99 12.48
N PRO A 167 -4.36 -2.14 13.41
CA PRO A 167 -4.03 -3.43 14.00
C PRO A 167 -5.21 -3.98 14.81
N VAL A 168 -5.60 -5.21 14.53
CA VAL A 168 -6.48 -5.98 15.42
C VAL A 168 -5.66 -6.75 16.44
N GLY A 169 -6.25 -7.12 17.58
CA GLY A 169 -5.57 -7.94 18.59
C GLY A 169 -4.61 -7.21 19.51
N CYS A 170 -4.54 -5.88 19.44
CA CYS A 170 -3.97 -5.00 20.46
C CYS A 170 -4.83 -3.74 20.62
N LYS A 171 -4.49 -2.91 21.60
CA LYS A 171 -5.28 -1.73 21.95
C LYS A 171 -5.46 -0.81 20.74
N TYR A 172 -6.69 -0.41 20.47
CA TYR A 172 -7.01 0.58 19.45
C TYR A 172 -6.49 1.97 19.88
N SER A 173 -5.77 2.63 18.98
CA SER A 173 -5.24 3.98 19.19
C SER A 173 -6.36 5.02 19.09
N ASP A 174 -6.25 6.09 19.87
CA ASP A 174 -7.06 7.31 19.74
C ASP A 174 -6.77 8.11 18.45
N LYS A 175 -5.80 7.67 17.66
CA LYS A 175 -5.45 8.20 16.33
C LYS A 175 -6.22 7.54 15.17
N ILE A 176 -6.98 6.49 15.44
CA ILE A 176 -7.88 5.89 14.44
C ILE A 176 -9.10 6.83 14.29
N VAL A 177 -9.60 6.99 13.07
CA VAL A 177 -10.77 7.83 12.79
C VAL A 177 -11.98 7.41 13.64
N TYR A 178 -12.70 8.34 14.28
CA TYR A 178 -13.83 8.02 15.18
C TYR A 178 -13.51 6.94 16.25
N PRO A 179 -12.48 7.10 17.09
CA PRO A 179 -12.00 6.03 17.98
C PRO A 179 -13.05 5.56 19.01
N ASP A 180 -14.02 6.42 19.36
CA ASP A 180 -15.12 6.09 20.27
C ASP A 180 -16.09 5.02 19.74
N THR A 181 -16.08 4.78 18.43
CA THR A 181 -16.95 3.78 17.78
C THR A 181 -16.53 2.34 18.03
N PHE A 182 -15.29 2.11 18.52
CA PHE A 182 -14.83 0.78 18.90
C PHE A 182 -15.51 0.21 20.14
N VAL A 183 -16.26 1.00 20.90
CA VAL A 183 -16.94 0.55 22.13
C VAL A 183 -17.84 -0.67 21.92
N ASP A 184 -18.39 -0.83 20.71
CA ASP A 184 -19.26 -1.93 20.33
C ASP A 184 -18.48 -3.16 19.79
N ASN A 185 -17.16 -3.06 19.60
CA ASN A 185 -16.31 -4.18 19.16
C ASN A 185 -16.08 -5.18 20.31
N PRO A 186 -16.32 -6.49 20.11
CA PRO A 186 -16.06 -7.52 21.11
C PRO A 186 -14.62 -7.56 21.66
N ASP A 187 -13.63 -7.17 20.85
CA ASP A 187 -12.22 -7.14 21.22
C ASP A 187 -11.84 -5.91 22.06
N TYR A 188 -12.67 -4.86 22.09
CA TYR A 188 -12.36 -3.57 22.74
C TYR A 188 -12.06 -3.71 24.24
N CYS A 189 -12.86 -4.51 24.94
CA CYS A 189 -12.71 -4.80 26.37
C CYS A 189 -12.06 -6.17 26.64
N HIS A 190 -11.53 -6.84 25.61
CA HIS A 190 -10.97 -8.17 25.77
C HIS A 190 -9.69 -8.12 26.64
N PRO A 191 -9.51 -9.00 27.64
CA PRO A 191 -8.42 -8.90 28.62
C PRO A 191 -7.02 -8.98 28.01
N VAL A 192 -6.89 -9.57 26.81
CA VAL A 192 -5.63 -9.59 26.06
C VAL A 192 -5.57 -8.42 25.09
N TYR A 193 -6.57 -8.27 24.21
CA TYR A 193 -6.50 -7.35 23.07
C TYR A 193 -6.62 -5.88 23.48
N SER A 194 -7.20 -5.59 24.64
CA SER A 194 -7.26 -4.22 25.18
C SER A 194 -5.92 -3.70 25.74
N THR A 195 -4.88 -4.55 25.81
CA THR A 195 -3.53 -4.15 26.25
C THR A 195 -2.71 -3.58 25.08
N GLU A 196 -1.69 -2.76 25.40
CA GLU A 196 -0.87 -2.06 24.38
C GLU A 196 -0.30 -3.00 23.31
N LEU A 197 0.25 -4.14 23.74
CA LEU A 197 0.84 -5.13 22.85
C LEU A 197 -0.16 -6.21 22.42
N GLY A 198 -1.15 -6.52 23.25
CA GLY A 198 -2.14 -7.55 22.95
C GLY A 198 -1.51 -8.89 22.62
N ILE A 199 -1.70 -9.37 21.39
CA ILE A 199 -1.10 -10.62 20.88
C ILE A 199 0.32 -10.46 20.32
N TYR A 200 0.85 -9.24 20.24
CA TYR A 200 2.11 -8.94 19.59
C TYR A 200 3.28 -8.88 20.56
N GLU A 201 4.48 -9.13 20.02
CA GLU A 201 5.73 -8.81 20.70
C GLU A 201 6.15 -7.37 20.36
N LYS A 202 6.83 -6.71 21.30
CA LYS A 202 7.37 -5.37 21.06
C LYS A 202 8.40 -5.44 19.93
N HIS A 203 8.28 -4.55 18.94
CA HIS A 203 9.13 -4.51 17.75
C HIS A 203 9.10 -5.79 16.91
N CYS A 204 7.96 -6.49 16.88
CA CYS A 204 7.78 -7.68 16.04
C CYS A 204 7.91 -7.39 14.54
N GLY A 205 7.76 -6.14 14.12
CA GLY A 205 7.73 -5.72 12.73
C GLY A 205 6.33 -5.77 12.15
N LEU A 206 5.98 -4.79 11.32
CA LEU A 206 4.63 -4.67 10.75
C LEU A 206 4.23 -5.86 9.87
N ASP A 207 5.19 -6.61 9.34
CA ASP A 207 4.92 -7.87 8.65
C ASP A 207 4.24 -8.93 9.54
N ASN A 208 4.45 -8.86 10.86
CA ASN A 208 3.88 -9.75 11.85
C ASN A 208 2.67 -9.13 12.56
N VAL A 209 2.20 -7.97 12.11
CA VAL A 209 1.00 -7.31 12.64
C VAL A 209 -0.18 -7.64 11.75
N MET A 210 -1.27 -8.10 12.35
CA MET A 210 -2.52 -8.34 11.64
C MET A 210 -3.30 -7.03 11.58
N LEU A 211 -3.24 -6.36 10.43
CA LEU A 211 -4.11 -5.24 10.12
C LEU A 211 -5.52 -5.74 9.79
N SER A 212 -6.52 -4.91 10.11
CA SER A 212 -7.90 -5.08 9.70
C SER A 212 -7.97 -5.43 8.21
N TRP A 213 -8.78 -6.42 7.87
CA TRP A 213 -8.85 -6.98 6.53
C TRP A 213 -9.47 -5.99 5.55
N GLY A 214 -8.91 -5.91 4.35
CA GLY A 214 -9.38 -5.05 3.29
C GLY A 214 -8.52 -5.17 2.03
N HIS A 215 -8.69 -4.20 1.13
CA HIS A 215 -8.06 -4.14 -0.18
C HIS A 215 -6.52 -4.11 -0.09
N ASP A 216 -5.93 -3.42 0.88
CA ASP A 216 -4.46 -3.36 1.09
C ASP A 216 -3.84 -4.77 1.20
N GLU A 217 -4.28 -5.55 2.19
CA GLU A 217 -3.69 -6.86 2.47
C GLU A 217 -3.98 -7.84 1.33
N TYR A 218 -5.20 -7.81 0.79
CA TYR A 218 -5.59 -8.68 -0.31
C TYR A 218 -4.75 -8.42 -1.56
N LEU A 219 -4.61 -7.14 -1.95
CA LEU A 219 -3.79 -6.79 -3.10
C LEU A 219 -2.31 -7.06 -2.84
N TYR A 220 -1.81 -6.80 -1.62
CA TYR A 220 -0.43 -7.11 -1.27
C TYR A 220 -0.09 -8.59 -1.55
N HIS A 221 -0.94 -9.53 -1.13
CA HIS A 221 -0.72 -10.95 -1.39
C HIS A 221 -0.75 -11.27 -2.88
N LEU A 222 -1.72 -10.73 -3.61
CA LEU A 222 -1.85 -10.94 -5.05
C LEU A 222 -0.65 -10.38 -5.83
N ALA A 223 -0.24 -9.15 -5.54
CA ALA A 223 0.87 -8.48 -6.20
C ALA A 223 2.21 -9.15 -5.85
N LYS A 224 2.41 -9.55 -4.59
CA LYS A 224 3.62 -10.27 -4.14
C LYS A 224 3.80 -11.60 -4.86
N GLU A 225 2.72 -12.32 -5.15
CA GLU A 225 2.78 -13.63 -5.80
C GLU A 225 2.84 -13.55 -7.33
N GLN A 226 2.21 -12.53 -7.92
CA GLN A 226 1.92 -12.53 -9.37
C GLN A 226 2.54 -11.36 -10.14
N SER A 227 3.30 -10.49 -9.48
CA SER A 227 4.01 -9.38 -10.11
C SER A 227 5.52 -9.41 -9.87
N THR A 228 6.25 -8.53 -10.54
CA THR A 228 7.68 -8.26 -10.33
C THR A 228 7.93 -6.92 -9.63
N LEU A 229 6.92 -6.40 -8.92
CA LEU A 229 7.00 -5.14 -8.20
C LEU A 229 8.02 -5.19 -7.04
N PRO A 230 8.76 -4.10 -6.79
CA PRO A 230 9.75 -4.05 -5.71
C PRO A 230 9.11 -3.95 -4.32
N GLU A 231 9.89 -4.18 -3.27
CA GLU A 231 9.40 -4.18 -1.88
C GLU A 231 8.74 -2.85 -1.49
N GLU A 232 9.23 -1.72 -2.00
CA GLU A 232 8.66 -0.40 -1.76
C GLU A 232 7.24 -0.29 -2.33
N SER A 233 7.01 -0.82 -3.54
CA SER A 233 5.66 -0.87 -4.13
C SER A 233 4.73 -1.74 -3.30
N LEU A 234 5.23 -2.88 -2.80
CA LEU A 234 4.42 -3.77 -1.98
C LEU A 234 4.11 -3.13 -0.62
N ALA A 235 5.04 -2.36 -0.05
CA ALA A 235 4.81 -1.59 1.17
C ALA A 235 3.81 -0.45 0.96
N MET A 236 3.89 0.29 -0.15
CA MET A 236 2.90 1.29 -0.54
C MET A 236 1.50 0.65 -0.59
N ILE A 237 1.35 -0.45 -1.34
CA ILE A 237 0.07 -1.17 -1.44
C ILE A 237 -0.46 -1.63 -0.08
N ARG A 238 0.39 -2.26 0.73
CA ARG A 238 -0.04 -2.93 1.96
C ARG A 238 -0.43 -1.96 3.09
N PHE A 239 0.11 -0.76 3.06
CA PHE A 239 0.03 0.15 4.21
C PHE A 239 -0.49 1.55 3.86
N HIS A 240 -0.92 1.82 2.62
CA HIS A 240 -1.44 3.13 2.23
C HIS A 240 -2.74 3.52 2.96
N SER A 241 -3.53 2.55 3.42
CA SER A 241 -4.70 2.83 4.26
C SER A 241 -4.35 2.90 5.76
N PHE A 242 -3.11 2.64 6.17
CA PHE A 242 -2.72 2.59 7.59
C PHE A 242 -2.42 3.99 8.17
N TYR A 243 -3.36 4.91 8.02
CA TYR A 243 -3.24 6.32 8.43
C TYR A 243 -2.81 6.55 9.89
N PRO A 244 -3.32 5.79 10.88
CA PRO A 244 -2.85 5.90 12.26
C PRO A 244 -1.32 5.78 12.38
N TRP A 245 -0.69 4.97 11.52
CA TRP A 245 0.75 4.78 11.51
C TRP A 245 1.47 5.84 10.70
N HIS A 246 1.19 5.97 9.39
CA HIS A 246 2.01 6.82 8.51
C HIS A 246 1.71 8.31 8.65
N SER A 247 0.52 8.70 9.10
CA SER A 247 0.15 10.12 9.28
C SER A 247 0.23 10.57 10.73
N GLU A 248 -0.18 9.71 11.68
CA GLU A 248 -0.31 10.09 13.09
C GLU A 248 0.82 9.54 13.99
N GLY A 249 1.70 8.69 13.48
CA GLY A 249 2.84 8.12 14.22
C GLY A 249 2.47 7.10 15.30
N ALA A 250 1.24 6.57 15.29
CA ALA A 250 0.83 5.50 16.18
C ALA A 250 1.55 4.17 15.85
N TYR A 251 1.47 3.21 16.77
CA TYR A 251 1.99 1.84 16.59
C TYR A 251 3.50 1.69 16.35
N SER A 252 4.31 2.74 16.58
CA SER A 252 5.77 2.67 16.47
C SER A 252 6.43 1.62 17.36
N TYR A 253 5.77 1.21 18.46
CA TYR A 253 6.22 0.14 19.34
C TYR A 253 6.10 -1.27 18.72
N LEU A 254 5.37 -1.43 17.60
CA LEU A 254 5.28 -2.66 16.83
C LEU A 254 6.30 -2.70 15.69
N MET A 255 6.83 -1.56 15.25
CA MET A 255 7.79 -1.48 14.15
C MET A 255 9.12 -2.15 14.50
N ASN A 256 9.71 -2.83 13.51
CA ASN A 256 11.12 -3.20 13.50
C ASN A 256 11.97 -2.01 12.99
N GLY A 257 13.30 -2.17 13.02
CA GLY A 257 14.24 -1.10 12.62
C GLY A 257 14.18 -0.72 11.14
N GLU A 258 15.25 -1.03 10.39
CA GLU A 258 15.45 -0.47 9.04
C GLU A 258 14.33 -0.79 8.04
N LYS A 259 13.68 -1.96 8.16
CA LYS A 259 12.67 -2.41 7.19
C LYS A 259 11.38 -1.59 7.28
N ASP A 260 10.82 -1.42 8.48
CA ASP A 260 9.58 -0.64 8.65
C ASP A 260 9.84 0.87 8.48
N GLU A 261 11.04 1.35 8.78
CA GLU A 261 11.46 2.72 8.42
C GLU A 261 11.51 2.94 6.90
N ARG A 262 11.93 1.93 6.12
CA ARG A 262 11.92 2.00 4.66
C ARG A 262 10.50 1.92 4.10
N ALA A 263 9.66 1.05 4.68
CA ALA A 263 8.23 0.99 4.35
C ALA A 263 7.52 2.34 4.62
N MET A 264 7.81 2.98 5.76
CA MET A 264 7.28 4.30 6.10
C MET A 264 7.64 5.33 5.02
N LYS A 265 8.90 5.39 4.59
CA LYS A 265 9.32 6.29 3.50
C LYS A 265 8.58 6.01 2.20
N ALA A 266 8.39 4.74 1.85
CA ALA A 266 7.64 4.33 0.66
C ALA A 266 6.19 4.83 0.72
N VAL A 267 5.50 4.60 1.83
CA VAL A 267 4.11 5.03 2.01
C VAL A 267 3.99 6.55 2.02
N LEU A 268 4.87 7.27 2.72
CA LEU A 268 4.88 8.73 2.72
C LEU A 268 5.17 9.34 1.34
N ALA A 269 5.99 8.67 0.52
CA ALA A 269 6.22 9.10 -0.87
C ALA A 269 5.01 8.84 -1.78
N PHE A 270 4.17 7.87 -1.45
CA PHE A 270 2.97 7.50 -2.21
C PHE A 270 1.75 8.35 -1.82
N ASN A 271 1.52 8.55 -0.52
CA ASN A 271 0.30 9.11 0.06
C ASN A 271 -0.17 10.44 -0.54
N PRO A 272 0.71 11.43 -0.86
CA PRO A 272 0.27 12.65 -1.51
C PRO A 272 -0.47 12.39 -2.83
N TYR A 273 0.00 11.44 -3.64
CA TYR A 273 -0.57 11.12 -4.95
C TYR A 273 -1.95 10.49 -4.84
N ASP A 274 -2.13 9.52 -3.93
CA ASP A 274 -3.43 8.93 -3.66
C ASP A 274 -4.43 10.00 -3.15
N LEU A 275 -4.01 10.80 -2.18
CA LEU A 275 -4.93 11.73 -1.54
C LEU A 275 -5.27 12.97 -2.38
N TYR A 276 -4.25 13.69 -2.88
CA TYR A 276 -4.45 15.03 -3.43
C TYR A 276 -4.72 15.05 -4.94
N SER A 277 -4.59 13.91 -5.62
CA SER A 277 -4.93 13.80 -7.06
C SER A 277 -6.42 13.65 -7.32
N LYS A 278 -7.24 13.34 -6.30
CA LYS A 278 -8.70 13.19 -6.37
C LYS A 278 -9.45 14.43 -6.91
N ASN A 279 -8.80 15.59 -6.91
CA ASN A 279 -9.34 16.86 -7.42
C ASN A 279 -8.67 17.30 -8.73
N ASP A 280 -7.92 16.43 -9.41
CA ASP A 280 -7.31 16.74 -10.71
C ASP A 280 -8.33 16.76 -11.85
N GLU A 281 -7.90 17.25 -13.01
CA GLU A 281 -8.67 17.13 -14.25
C GLU A 281 -8.98 15.64 -14.54
N ARG A 282 -10.16 15.39 -15.11
CA ARG A 282 -10.57 14.03 -15.48
C ARG A 282 -9.63 13.46 -16.55
N CYS A 283 -9.23 12.21 -16.35
CA CYS A 283 -8.37 11.48 -17.29
C CYS A 283 -9.16 10.98 -18.51
N ASP A 284 -8.56 11.07 -19.70
CA ASP A 284 -9.07 10.42 -20.91
C ASP A 284 -8.63 8.95 -20.94
N VAL A 285 -9.47 8.08 -20.37
CA VAL A 285 -9.23 6.64 -20.22
C VAL A 285 -8.78 5.99 -21.54
N ALA A 286 -9.42 6.38 -22.66
CA ALA A 286 -9.14 5.78 -23.96
C ALA A 286 -7.74 6.14 -24.47
N LYS A 287 -7.28 7.37 -24.23
CA LYS A 287 -5.92 7.81 -24.60
C LYS A 287 -4.83 7.19 -23.73
N LEU A 288 -5.13 6.92 -22.47
CA LEU A 288 -4.15 6.41 -21.50
C LEU A 288 -4.03 4.88 -21.52
N LYS A 289 -5.05 4.19 -22.04
CA LYS A 289 -5.13 2.72 -22.06
C LYS A 289 -3.86 2.05 -22.58
N ASP A 290 -3.38 2.42 -23.77
CA ASP A 290 -2.26 1.73 -24.40
C ASP A 290 -0.98 1.83 -23.56
N TYR A 291 -0.72 3.00 -22.98
CA TYR A 291 0.42 3.22 -22.09
C TYR A 291 0.36 2.34 -20.85
N TYR A 292 -0.79 2.32 -20.16
CA TYR A 292 -0.92 1.58 -18.92
C TYR A 292 -1.03 0.07 -19.14
N CYS A 293 -1.61 -0.39 -20.26
CA CYS A 293 -1.54 -1.81 -20.62
C CYS A 293 -0.11 -2.28 -20.88
N GLU A 294 0.73 -1.48 -21.56
CA GLU A 294 2.16 -1.78 -21.71
C GLU A 294 2.87 -1.84 -20.35
N LEU A 295 2.57 -0.88 -19.46
CA LEU A 295 3.15 -0.82 -18.13
C LEU A 295 2.71 -2.02 -17.26
N ILE A 296 1.44 -2.42 -17.35
CA ILE A 296 0.91 -3.62 -16.69
C ILE A 296 1.68 -4.86 -17.17
N ASP A 297 1.82 -5.04 -18.49
CA ASP A 297 2.51 -6.18 -19.09
C ASP A 297 4.00 -6.27 -18.65
N GLU A 298 4.63 -5.14 -18.32
CA GLU A 298 6.01 -5.09 -17.81
C GLU A 298 6.15 -5.73 -16.42
N PHE A 299 5.16 -5.57 -15.55
CA PHE A 299 5.25 -6.02 -14.15
C PHE A 299 4.34 -7.21 -13.80
N PHE A 300 3.36 -7.54 -14.65
CA PHE A 300 2.50 -8.72 -14.53
C PHE A 300 2.74 -9.68 -15.71
N PRO A 301 3.80 -10.50 -15.66
CA PRO A 301 4.26 -11.29 -16.82
C PRO A 301 3.24 -12.33 -17.30
N ASN A 302 2.34 -12.79 -16.43
CA ASN A 302 1.32 -13.78 -16.77
C ASN A 302 0.10 -13.17 -17.48
N LYS A 303 0.03 -11.84 -17.65
CA LYS A 303 -1.06 -11.02 -18.24
C LYS A 303 -2.44 -11.15 -17.60
N LEU A 304 -2.78 -12.35 -17.12
CA LEU A 304 -3.95 -12.66 -16.33
C LEU A 304 -3.52 -12.81 -14.87
N VAL A 305 -4.24 -12.11 -14.01
CA VAL A 305 -4.13 -12.17 -12.56
C VAL A 305 -5.21 -13.10 -12.03
N GLN A 306 -4.84 -14.00 -11.12
CA GLN A 306 -5.76 -14.82 -10.36
C GLN A 306 -6.20 -14.06 -9.11
N PHE A 307 -7.50 -13.77 -9.00
CA PHE A 307 -8.14 -13.09 -7.87
C PHE A 307 -8.72 -14.08 -6.85
#